data_AF-A0A7S7SK24-F1
#
_entry.id   AF-A0A7S7SK24-F1
#
_cell.length_a   1.000
_cell.length_b   1.000
_cell.length_c   1.000
_cell.angle_alpha   90.00
_cell.angle_beta   90.00
_cell.angle_gamma   90.00
#
_symmetry.space_group_name_H-M   'P 1'
#
loop_
_entity.id
_entity.type
_entity.pdbx_description
1 polymer ?
#
loop_
_entity_poly.entity_id
_entity_poly.type
_entity_poly.pdbx_seq_one_letter_code
_entity_poly.pdbx_strand_id
1 'polypeptide(L)'
;MKTPTVTRALFALAAALMLCPAGASAAENTVLERYTFSIAQAGAKDQSSGGEVRFRDRFFGNGTATSRLNLLEESSSSDRTNRPLMLSLNVDRQVGEGEIVFALLVFRVEVVGRDLDGNIVFQREFPGFQFGDSASGHWHERMGGLPTNLAQLTVTYFGNYE
;
A
#
# COMPACT_ATOMS: atom_id res chain seq x y z
N MET A 1 20.60 70.26 44.10
CA MET A 1 19.96 69.56 45.23
C MET A 1 18.55 69.14 44.80
N LYS A 2 18.17 67.91 45.19
CA LYS A 2 16.91 67.16 44.89
C LYS A 2 16.87 66.36 43.58
N THR A 3 17.40 65.13 43.64
CA THR A 3 16.68 63.89 43.25
C THR A 3 15.53 63.65 44.26
N PRO A 4 14.42 62.94 43.96
CA PRO A 4 14.33 61.57 43.41
C PRO A 4 13.18 61.45 42.35
N THR A 5 12.70 60.34 41.78
CA THR A 5 12.50 58.95 42.23
C THR A 5 12.27 58.05 41.01
N VAL A 6 12.68 56.79 41.15
CA VAL A 6 12.63 55.66 40.23
C VAL A 6 11.20 55.12 40.01
N THR A 7 10.85 54.71 38.78
CA THR A 7 9.95 53.57 38.55
C THR A 7 10.39 52.75 37.34
N ARG A 8 10.70 51.48 37.57
CA ARG A 8 10.99 50.45 36.56
C ARG A 8 9.72 50.05 35.80
N ALA A 9 9.85 49.73 34.52
CA ALA A 9 8.99 48.74 33.87
C ALA A 9 9.82 47.95 32.85
N LEU A 10 10.04 46.67 33.17
CA LEU A 10 10.43 45.60 32.25
C LEU A 10 9.24 45.31 31.31
N PHE A 11 9.46 45.17 30.01
CA PHE A 11 8.74 44.24 29.11
C PHE A 11 9.65 44.05 27.88
N ALA A 12 10.35 42.92 27.78
CA ALA A 12 9.94 41.67 27.14
C ALA A 12 10.26 41.62 25.63
N LEU A 13 11.41 41.00 25.34
CA LEU A 13 11.68 40.01 24.30
C LEU A 13 10.76 39.98 23.06
N ALA A 14 11.31 40.30 21.89
CA ALA A 14 10.77 39.84 20.60
C ALA A 14 11.91 39.18 19.79
N ALA A 15 11.93 37.85 19.83
CA ALA A 15 12.64 37.02 18.88
C ALA A 15 11.67 36.62 17.77
N ALA A 16 12.09 36.74 16.50
CA ALA A 16 11.51 35.96 15.42
C ALA A 16 12.53 35.85 14.28
N LEU A 17 13.35 34.79 14.35
CA LEU A 17 13.94 34.19 13.15
C LEU A 17 12.79 33.71 12.26
N MET A 18 12.63 34.30 11.09
CA MET A 18 11.79 33.76 10.01
C MET A 18 12.71 33.26 8.88
N LEU A 19 13.42 32.17 9.15
CA LEU A 19 14.02 31.33 8.11
C LEU A 19 13.62 29.88 8.41
N CYS A 20 12.47 29.48 7.87
CA CYS A 20 12.07 28.09 7.79
C CYS A 20 12.01 27.71 6.31
N PRO A 21 12.93 26.90 5.76
CA PRO A 21 12.62 26.08 4.62
C PRO A 21 11.83 24.87 5.15
N ALA A 22 10.57 25.08 5.49
CA ALA A 22 9.69 24.02 5.94
C ALA A 22 8.74 23.65 4.79
N GLY A 23 8.97 22.48 4.20
CA GLY A 23 7.96 21.82 3.38
C GLY A 23 8.44 21.32 2.03
N ALA A 24 9.51 20.52 1.97
CA ALA A 24 9.43 19.38 1.06
C ALA A 24 8.34 18.45 1.61
N SER A 25 7.14 18.51 1.03
CA SER A 25 6.14 17.45 1.19
C SER A 25 5.24 17.43 -0.05
N ALA A 26 5.89 17.19 -1.18
CA ALA A 26 5.28 16.55 -2.32
C ALA A 26 5.82 15.12 -2.38
N ALA A 27 5.69 14.35 -1.29
CA ALA A 27 5.51 12.91 -1.47
C ALA A 27 4.07 12.77 -1.98
N GLU A 28 3.87 13.12 -3.26
CA GLU A 28 2.62 12.92 -3.96
C GLU A 28 2.20 11.46 -3.77
N ASN A 29 0.89 11.23 -3.74
CA ASN A 29 0.32 9.89 -3.85
C ASN A 29 0.61 9.33 -5.26
N THR A 30 1.87 9.21 -5.65
CA THR A 30 2.32 8.65 -6.91
C THR A 30 1.89 7.20 -6.92
N VAL A 31 0.91 6.91 -7.76
CA VAL A 31 0.45 5.56 -8.01
C VAL A 31 1.51 4.92 -8.89
N LEU A 32 2.23 3.97 -8.31
CA LEU A 32 3.17 3.15 -9.07
C LEU A 32 2.40 2.17 -9.95
N GLU A 33 1.48 1.41 -9.35
CA GLU A 33 0.65 0.42 -10.03
C GLU A 33 -0.73 0.33 -9.39
N ARG A 34 -1.75 -0.01 -10.18
CA ARG A 34 -3.11 -0.27 -9.70
C ARG A 34 -3.75 -1.43 -10.43
N TYR A 35 -4.25 -2.39 -9.67
CA TYR A 35 -4.93 -3.57 -10.19
C TYR A 35 -6.35 -3.66 -9.65
N THR A 36 -7.33 -3.87 -10.54
CA THR A 36 -8.74 -4.06 -10.16
C THR A 36 -9.23 -5.41 -10.67
N PHE A 37 -9.89 -6.18 -9.80
CA PHE A 37 -10.36 -7.53 -10.07
C PHE A 37 -11.81 -7.72 -9.62
N SER A 38 -12.60 -8.36 -10.47
CA SER A 38 -13.99 -8.72 -10.20
C SER A 38 -14.06 -10.12 -9.60
N ILE A 39 -14.61 -10.24 -8.40
CA ILE A 39 -14.75 -11.50 -7.66
C ILE A 39 -15.98 -12.29 -8.15
N ALA A 40 -17.03 -11.59 -8.58
CA ALA A 40 -18.28 -12.20 -9.07
C ALA A 40 -18.10 -13.16 -10.27
N GLN A 41 -17.06 -12.96 -11.09
CA GLN A 41 -16.75 -13.87 -12.21
C GLN A 41 -15.85 -15.03 -11.81
N ALA A 42 -15.13 -14.92 -10.69
CA ALA A 42 -14.20 -15.95 -10.26
C ALA A 42 -14.86 -17.07 -9.46
N GLY A 43 -16.00 -16.80 -8.80
CA GLY A 43 -16.85 -17.82 -8.18
C GLY A 43 -17.70 -18.65 -9.15
N ALA A 44 -17.73 -18.29 -10.44
CA ALA A 44 -18.62 -18.90 -11.43
C ALA A 44 -17.96 -19.95 -12.34
N LYS A 45 -16.61 -20.06 -12.37
CA LYS A 45 -15.92 -20.89 -13.37
C LYS A 45 -15.25 -22.16 -12.88
N ASP A 46 -15.09 -22.40 -11.58
CA ASP A 46 -14.51 -23.67 -11.13
C ASP A 46 -14.85 -24.01 -9.66
N GLN A 47 -16.12 -24.35 -9.40
CA GLN A 47 -16.54 -24.83 -8.06
C GLN A 47 -16.04 -26.25 -7.74
N SER A 48 -15.28 -26.89 -8.64
CA SER A 48 -14.67 -28.21 -8.42
C SER A 48 -13.40 -28.17 -7.57
N SER A 49 -12.71 -27.03 -7.52
CA SER A 49 -11.34 -26.92 -6.97
C SER A 49 -11.17 -25.91 -5.82
N GLY A 50 -12.24 -25.21 -5.42
CA GLY A 50 -12.17 -24.09 -4.48
C GLY A 50 -11.72 -22.82 -5.22
N GLY A 51 -12.53 -21.77 -5.17
CA GLY A 51 -12.44 -20.63 -6.08
C GLY A 51 -11.20 -19.76 -5.84
N GLU A 52 -10.08 -20.13 -6.46
CA GLU A 52 -8.82 -19.39 -6.37
C GLU A 52 -8.68 -18.39 -7.53
N VAL A 53 -8.62 -17.10 -7.20
CA VAL A 53 -8.35 -16.05 -8.20
C VAL A 53 -6.87 -15.70 -8.15
N ARG A 54 -6.14 -15.91 -9.24
CA ARG A 54 -4.72 -15.55 -9.34
C ARG A 54 -4.51 -14.46 -10.37
N PHE A 55 -3.81 -13.42 -9.98
CA PHE A 55 -3.26 -12.40 -10.86
C PHE A 55 -1.74 -12.40 -10.75
N ARG A 56 -1.07 -12.25 -11.89
CA ARG A 56 0.38 -12.15 -11.97
C ARG A 56 0.76 -11.09 -13.00
N ASP A 57 1.52 -10.11 -12.54
CA ASP A 57 2.18 -9.13 -13.39
C ASP A 57 3.69 -9.36 -13.36
N ARG A 58 4.28 -9.64 -14.53
CA ARG A 58 5.73 -9.84 -14.67
C ARG A 58 6.49 -8.53 -14.93
N PHE A 59 5.76 -7.42 -15.08
CA PHE A 59 6.31 -6.12 -15.43
C PHE A 59 6.17 -5.09 -14.31
N PHE A 60 5.89 -5.54 -13.07
CA PHE A 60 5.76 -4.66 -11.91
C PHE A 60 7.03 -3.84 -11.70
N GLY A 61 6.87 -2.55 -11.40
CA GLY A 61 8.00 -1.64 -11.21
C GLY A 61 8.85 -1.51 -12.47
N ASN A 62 8.20 -1.29 -13.62
CA ASN A 62 8.84 -1.13 -14.93
C ASN A 62 9.68 -2.35 -15.38
N GLY A 63 9.19 -3.57 -15.14
CA GLY A 63 9.87 -4.80 -15.57
C GLY A 63 10.89 -5.36 -14.58
N THR A 64 11.16 -4.64 -13.48
CA THR A 64 12.22 -5.01 -12.52
C THR A 64 11.77 -6.04 -11.49
N ALA A 65 10.46 -6.27 -11.36
CA ALA A 65 9.88 -7.18 -10.39
C ALA A 65 8.62 -7.87 -10.92
N THR A 66 8.18 -8.90 -10.21
CA THR A 66 6.93 -9.63 -10.47
C THR A 66 5.98 -9.44 -9.29
N SER A 67 4.78 -8.93 -9.54
CA SER A 67 3.70 -8.90 -8.56
C SER A 67 2.76 -10.11 -8.74
N ARG A 68 2.33 -10.71 -7.63
CA ARG A 68 1.27 -11.74 -7.62
C ARG A 68 0.24 -11.41 -6.58
N LEU A 69 -1.03 -11.49 -6.96
CA LEU A 69 -2.18 -11.30 -6.10
C LEU A 69 -3.04 -12.56 -6.15
N ASN A 70 -3.28 -13.17 -5.00
CA ASN A 70 -4.11 -14.38 -4.92
C ASN A 70 -5.26 -14.14 -3.95
N LEU A 71 -6.48 -14.47 -4.38
CA LEU A 71 -7.62 -14.69 -3.49
C LEU A 71 -7.76 -16.18 -3.27
N LEU A 72 -7.68 -16.58 -2.01
CA LEU A 72 -7.69 -17.96 -1.55
C LEU A 72 -8.87 -18.17 -0.61
N GLU A 73 -9.47 -19.35 -0.63
CA GLU A 73 -10.39 -19.73 0.45
C GLU A 73 -9.59 -20.01 1.73
N GLU A 74 -10.05 -19.48 2.87
CA GLU A 74 -9.47 -19.79 4.16
C GLU A 74 -9.83 -21.23 4.53
N SER A 75 -8.80 -22.07 4.68
CA SER A 75 -8.87 -23.53 4.64
C SER A 75 -9.50 -24.22 5.86
N SER A 76 -10.15 -23.46 6.75
CA SER A 76 -10.61 -23.94 8.06
C SER A 76 -12.12 -24.21 8.16
N SER A 77 -12.93 -23.95 7.13
CA SER A 77 -14.38 -24.19 7.19
C SER A 77 -14.82 -25.45 6.45
N SER A 78 -15.48 -26.37 7.17
CA SER A 78 -16.21 -27.53 6.64
C SER A 78 -17.46 -27.14 5.84
N ASP A 79 -17.92 -25.88 5.98
CA ASP A 79 -19.01 -25.33 5.21
C ASP A 79 -18.48 -24.69 3.93
N ARG A 80 -18.80 -25.32 2.79
CA ARG A 80 -18.40 -24.85 1.45
C ARG A 80 -19.15 -23.60 0.99
N THR A 81 -20.25 -23.24 1.65
CA THR A 81 -21.12 -22.16 1.19
C THR A 81 -20.76 -20.78 1.74
N ASN A 82 -19.90 -20.73 2.77
CA ASN A 82 -19.53 -19.49 3.43
C ASN A 82 -18.07 -19.50 3.92
N ARG A 83 -17.14 -19.70 2.99
CA ARG A 83 -15.70 -19.69 3.31
C ARG A 83 -15.18 -18.24 3.31
N PRO A 84 -14.52 -17.80 4.39
CA PRO A 84 -13.87 -16.50 4.35
C PRO A 84 -12.79 -16.49 3.27
N LEU A 85 -12.70 -15.38 2.53
CA LEU A 85 -11.65 -15.20 1.54
C LEU A 85 -10.41 -14.58 2.20
N MET A 86 -9.24 -15.04 1.76
CA MET A 86 -7.94 -14.51 2.10
C MET A 86 -7.28 -13.90 0.87
N LEU A 87 -6.85 -12.65 0.96
CA LEU A 87 -5.99 -12.00 -0.02
C LEU A 87 -4.52 -12.24 0.35
N SER A 88 -3.72 -12.66 -0.63
CA SER A 88 -2.26 -12.74 -0.52
C SER A 88 -1.62 -11.88 -1.61
N LEU A 89 -0.79 -10.92 -1.20
CA LEU A 89 -0.03 -10.03 -2.06
C LEU A 89 1.43 -10.42 -2.01
N ASN A 90 2.09 -10.57 -3.14
CA ASN A 90 3.50 -10.93 -3.24
C ASN A 90 4.17 -10.03 -4.26
N VAL A 91 5.38 -9.57 -3.97
CA VAL A 91 6.26 -8.93 -4.95
C VAL A 91 7.64 -9.56 -4.85
N ASP A 92 8.11 -10.10 -5.95
CA ASP A 92 9.43 -10.72 -6.08
C ASP A 92 10.29 -9.92 -7.03
N ARG A 93 11.52 -9.62 -6.61
CA ARG A 93 12.54 -9.00 -7.45
C ARG A 93 13.76 -9.91 -7.50
N GLN A 94 14.19 -10.25 -8.71
CA GLN A 94 15.41 -11.02 -8.94
C GLN A 94 16.31 -10.21 -9.86
N VAL A 95 17.48 -9.84 -9.36
CA VAL A 95 18.51 -9.08 -10.08
C VAL A 95 19.69 -10.02 -10.32
N GLY A 96 20.13 -10.12 -11.57
CA GLY A 96 21.26 -10.94 -11.96
C GLY A 96 22.59 -10.40 -11.44
N GLU A 97 23.61 -11.27 -11.36
CA GLU A 97 24.96 -10.82 -11.05
C GLU A 97 25.46 -9.83 -12.13
N GLY A 98 25.93 -8.66 -11.69
CA GLY A 98 26.40 -7.60 -12.59
C GLY A 98 25.30 -6.77 -13.25
N GLU A 99 24.02 -7.06 -12.99
CA GLU A 99 22.90 -6.26 -13.47
C GLU A 99 22.74 -4.97 -12.64
N ILE A 100 22.61 -3.84 -13.32
CA ILE A 100 22.38 -2.54 -12.68
C ILE A 100 20.89 -2.22 -12.81
N VAL A 101 20.21 -2.18 -11.67
CA VAL A 101 18.78 -1.86 -11.60
C VAL A 101 18.55 -0.95 -10.40
N PHE A 102 17.92 0.19 -10.60
CA PHE A 102 17.71 1.16 -9.52
C PHE A 102 16.71 0.70 -8.45
N ALA A 103 16.66 1.42 -7.34
CA ALA A 103 15.77 1.13 -6.23
C ALA A 103 14.28 1.11 -6.65
N LEU A 104 13.55 0.16 -6.08
CA LEU A 104 12.09 0.08 -6.19
C LEU A 104 11.51 0.44 -4.83
N LEU A 105 10.82 1.58 -4.75
CA LEU A 105 10.29 2.12 -3.51
C LEU A 105 8.77 2.11 -3.56
N VAL A 106 8.15 1.28 -2.73
CA VAL A 106 6.71 1.33 -2.45
C VAL A 106 6.55 1.87 -1.04
N PHE A 107 5.90 3.02 -0.87
CA PHE A 107 5.72 3.61 0.46
C PHE A 107 4.45 3.14 1.16
N ARG A 108 3.44 2.71 0.38
CA ARG A 108 2.20 2.15 0.91
C ARG A 108 1.50 1.26 -0.10
N VAL A 109 0.80 0.25 0.38
CA VAL A 109 -0.16 -0.52 -0.42
C VAL A 109 -1.56 -0.31 0.13
N GLU A 110 -2.50 0.08 -0.72
CA GLU A 110 -3.92 0.20 -0.35
C GLU A 110 -4.73 -0.90 -1.04
N VAL A 111 -5.61 -1.54 -0.28
CA VAL A 111 -6.58 -2.51 -0.75
C VAL A 111 -7.98 -1.98 -0.47
N VAL A 112 -8.77 -1.80 -1.52
CA VAL A 112 -10.15 -1.31 -1.41
C VAL A 112 -11.10 -2.33 -2.05
N GLY A 113 -12.08 -2.78 -1.27
CA GLY A 113 -13.11 -3.70 -1.70
C GLY A 113 -14.46 -3.03 -1.86
N ARG A 114 -15.18 -3.37 -2.94
CA ARG A 114 -16.49 -2.84 -3.29
C ARG A 114 -17.53 -3.94 -3.47
N ASP A 115 -18.77 -3.63 -3.12
CA ASP A 115 -19.94 -4.48 -3.41
C ASP A 115 -20.43 -4.30 -4.86
N LEU A 116 -21.54 -4.96 -5.20
CA LEU A 116 -22.15 -4.90 -6.54
C LEU A 116 -22.70 -3.51 -6.89
N ASP A 117 -23.03 -2.72 -5.87
CA ASP A 117 -23.53 -1.35 -6.03
C ASP A 117 -22.37 -0.33 -6.14
N GLY A 118 -21.12 -0.79 -6.00
CA GLY A 118 -19.91 0.02 -6.07
C GLY A 118 -19.54 0.72 -4.75
N ASN A 119 -20.26 0.45 -3.66
CA ASN A 119 -19.95 1.01 -2.35
C ASN A 119 -18.70 0.36 -1.78
N ILE A 120 -17.88 1.13 -1.06
CA ILE A 120 -16.73 0.60 -0.33
C ILE A 120 -17.25 -0.19 0.87
N VAL A 121 -17.01 -1.49 0.87
CA VAL A 121 -17.37 -2.40 1.98
C VAL A 121 -16.15 -2.90 2.74
N PHE A 122 -14.97 -2.63 2.18
CA PHE A 122 -13.70 -3.02 2.76
C PHE A 122 -12.61 -2.02 2.36
N GLN A 123 -11.75 -1.64 3.30
CA GLN A 123 -10.55 -0.86 3.01
C GLN A 123 -9.46 -1.21 4.02
N ARG A 124 -8.24 -1.44 3.54
CA ARG A 124 -7.06 -1.64 4.38
C ARG A 124 -5.82 -1.10 3.72
N GLU A 125 -4.96 -0.49 4.52
CA GLU A 125 -3.61 -0.08 4.12
C GLU A 125 -2.58 -1.02 4.74
N PHE A 126 -1.50 -1.26 4.00
CA PHE A 126 -0.31 -1.96 4.47
C PHE A 126 0.90 -1.02 4.39
N PRO A 127 1.90 -1.23 5.27
CA PRO A 127 3.19 -0.57 5.08
C PRO A 127 3.76 -0.91 3.70
N GLY A 128 4.51 0.04 3.16
CA GLY A 128 5.27 -0.17 1.94
C GLY A 128 6.47 -1.10 2.12
N PHE A 129 7.25 -1.25 1.05
CA PHE A 129 8.48 -2.01 1.00
C PHE A 129 9.49 -1.37 0.05
N GLN A 130 10.76 -1.72 0.22
CA GLN A 130 11.82 -1.25 -0.66
C GLN A 130 12.73 -2.40 -1.09
N PHE A 131 13.18 -2.35 -2.33
CA PHE A 131 14.35 -3.08 -2.80
C PHE A 131 15.37 -2.04 -3.25
N GLY A 132 16.53 -2.01 -2.60
CA GLY A 132 17.60 -1.05 -2.94
C GLY A 132 18.20 -1.32 -4.31
N ASP A 133 19.20 -0.50 -4.68
CA ASP A 133 19.92 -0.64 -5.94
C ASP A 133 20.52 -2.04 -6.10
N SER A 134 20.23 -2.65 -7.25
CA SER A 134 20.59 -4.00 -7.64
C SER A 134 20.26 -5.08 -6.60
N ALA A 135 19.35 -4.80 -5.67
CA ALA A 135 18.96 -5.74 -4.63
C ALA A 135 17.84 -6.65 -5.14
N SER A 136 18.07 -7.96 -5.02
CA SER A 136 16.98 -8.94 -5.06
C SER A 136 16.20 -8.90 -3.75
N GLY A 137 14.94 -9.30 -3.79
CA GLY A 137 14.11 -9.30 -2.58
C GLY A 137 12.74 -9.93 -2.80
N HIS A 138 12.08 -10.15 -1.66
CA HIS A 138 10.72 -10.65 -1.61
C HIS A 138 9.95 -9.83 -0.59
N TRP A 139 8.76 -9.37 -0.98
CA TRP A 139 7.79 -8.78 -0.08
C TRP A 139 6.47 -9.55 -0.17
N HIS A 140 5.83 -9.71 0.98
CA HIS A 140 4.62 -10.52 1.10
C HIS A 140 3.71 -9.98 2.19
N GLU A 141 2.41 -9.92 1.87
CA GLU A 141 1.35 -9.63 2.81
C GLU A 141 0.18 -10.60 2.65
N ARG A 142 -0.49 -10.91 3.77
CA ARG A 142 -1.68 -11.78 3.80
C ARG A 142 -2.76 -11.18 4.66
N MET A 143 -4.00 -11.43 4.25
CA MET A 143 -5.15 -10.84 4.89
C MET A 143 -6.39 -11.70 4.76
N GLY A 144 -6.87 -12.24 5.88
CA GLY A 144 -8.18 -12.89 5.97
C GLY A 144 -9.30 -11.90 6.32
N GLY A 145 -10.50 -12.44 6.48
CA GLY A 145 -11.67 -11.68 6.93
C GLY A 145 -12.23 -10.71 5.90
N LEU A 146 -12.09 -11.02 4.60
CA LEU A 146 -12.75 -10.25 3.55
C LEU A 146 -14.28 -10.42 3.63
N PRO A 147 -15.07 -9.34 3.46
CA PRO A 147 -16.52 -9.43 3.48
C PRO A 147 -17.07 -10.36 2.38
N THR A 148 -18.17 -11.04 2.67
CA THR A 148 -18.81 -11.99 1.73
C THR A 148 -19.58 -11.30 0.61
N ASN A 149 -19.99 -10.04 0.79
CA ASN A 149 -20.66 -9.21 -0.22
C ASN A 149 -19.69 -8.49 -1.18
N LEU A 150 -18.41 -8.87 -1.15
CA LEU A 150 -17.36 -8.27 -1.95
C LEU A 150 -17.48 -8.71 -3.42
N ALA A 151 -17.69 -7.74 -4.31
CA ALA A 151 -17.82 -7.97 -5.76
C ALA A 151 -16.55 -7.60 -6.53
N GLN A 152 -15.80 -6.62 -6.04
CA GLN A 152 -14.58 -6.12 -6.66
C GLN A 152 -13.55 -5.79 -5.60
N LEU A 153 -12.28 -5.97 -5.94
CA LEU A 153 -11.15 -5.49 -5.16
C LEU A 153 -10.21 -4.68 -6.05
N THR A 154 -9.67 -3.61 -5.49
CA THR A 154 -8.63 -2.78 -6.09
C THR A 154 -7.43 -2.77 -5.16
N VAL A 155 -6.25 -3.07 -5.69
CA VAL A 155 -4.97 -2.96 -4.99
C VAL A 155 -4.15 -1.88 -5.67
N THR A 156 -3.77 -0.85 -4.91
CA THR A 156 -2.94 0.26 -5.38
C THR A 156 -1.60 0.24 -4.64
N TYR A 157 -0.52 0.14 -5.39
CA TYR A 157 0.83 0.33 -4.89
C TYR A 157 1.18 1.80 -5.10
N PHE A 158 1.44 2.51 -4.01
CA PHE A 158 1.93 3.86 -4.05
C PHE A 158 3.43 3.86 -3.85
N GLY A 159 4.16 4.42 -4.80
CA GLY A 159 5.59 4.24 -4.89
C GLY A 159 6.24 5.13 -5.92
N ASN A 160 7.56 5.00 -6.03
CA ASN A 160 8.33 5.57 -7.11
C ASN A 160 9.39 4.56 -7.59
N TYR A 161 9.81 4.77 -8.83
CA TYR A 161 11.02 4.22 -9.39
C TYR A 161 12.11 5.30 -9.29
N GLU A 162 13.28 4.93 -8.80
CA GLU A 162 14.46 5.82 -8.84
C GLU A 162 15.32 5.56 -10.07
#